data_AF-A0A3M0MDU0-F1
#
_entry.id   AF-A0A3M0MDU0-F1
#
_cell.length_a   1.000
_cell.length_b   1.000
_cell.length_c   1.000
_cell.angle_alpha   90.00
_cell.angle_beta   90.00
_cell.angle_gamma   90.00
#
_symmetry.space_group_name_H-M   'P 1'
#
loop_
_entity.id
_entity.type
_entity.pdbx_description
1 polymer ?
#
loop_
_entity_poly.entity_id
_entity_poly.type
_entity_poly.pdbx_seq_one_letter_code
_entity_poly.pdbx_strand_id
1 'polypeptide(L)'
;MPHRRRRSLIAAITAILISAGAPAPAVTLDYIGTYVWTDDDSRFGGFSGIEITDGGRSFHVVSDRTNLFWGSIERDNAGRIRHMNIAGRANLKASGGEPLSKGYLGDSEGLAIGEDGRIWISFEGLNRVVLHPNPDAPAQPLPRPPALPEIRPNQGFESLAIDADGSLFTIPERSLGPDRPFPVLRFRDGKWDQPFTIRRNDHWLPVGSDFGPDGWFYLLERGFQGLLGFSSRVSRFRLDENGVAEEEILLETRPLQYDNLEGLSVWHDGQGIRLTMVSDDNFLFVQRTELVEYRLRE
;
A
#
# COMPACT_ATOMS: atom_id res chain seq x y z
N MET A 1 9.06 -88.29 30.36
CA MET A 1 8.94 -87.10 29.50
C MET A 1 7.56 -86.47 29.72
N PRO A 2 7.43 -85.23 30.22
CA PRO A 2 6.16 -84.52 30.20
C PRO A 2 6.16 -83.35 29.20
N HIS A 3 5.02 -83.19 28.53
CA HIS A 3 4.72 -82.22 27.48
C HIS A 3 4.86 -80.75 27.94
N ARG A 4 5.69 -79.96 27.24
CA ARG A 4 5.70 -78.49 27.32
C ARG A 4 4.55 -77.92 26.48
N ARG A 5 3.57 -77.26 27.13
CA ARG A 5 2.57 -76.40 26.46
C ARG A 5 3.24 -75.09 26.02
N ARG A 6 3.30 -74.84 24.71
CA ARG A 6 3.64 -73.51 24.16
C ARG A 6 2.39 -72.63 24.23
N ARG A 7 2.46 -71.51 24.95
CA ARG A 7 1.47 -70.43 24.89
C ARG A 7 1.92 -69.45 23.80
N SER A 8 1.14 -69.31 22.74
CA SER A 8 1.37 -68.31 21.70
C SER A 8 0.84 -66.96 22.20
N LEU A 9 1.72 -65.96 22.37
CA LEU A 9 1.32 -64.57 22.54
C LEU A 9 0.92 -64.00 21.17
N ILE A 10 -0.32 -63.56 21.03
CA ILE A 10 -0.78 -62.75 19.90
C ILE A 10 -0.59 -61.29 20.31
N ALA A 11 0.36 -60.60 19.69
CA ALA A 11 0.53 -59.16 19.83
C ALA A 11 -0.45 -58.46 18.88
N ALA A 12 -1.43 -57.73 19.44
CA ALA A 12 -2.31 -56.86 18.68
C ALA A 12 -1.60 -55.51 18.47
N ILE A 13 -1.32 -55.16 17.21
CA ILE A 13 -0.79 -53.85 16.83
C ILE A 13 -1.98 -52.96 16.51
N THR A 14 -2.26 -52.00 17.37
CA THR A 14 -3.27 -50.95 17.12
C THR A 14 -2.62 -49.85 16.30
N ALA A 15 -3.02 -49.70 15.05
CA ALA A 15 -2.60 -48.58 14.20
C ALA A 15 -3.42 -47.33 14.59
N ILE A 16 -2.76 -46.35 15.19
CA ILE A 16 -3.33 -45.01 15.41
C ILE A 16 -3.10 -44.22 14.12
N LEU A 17 -4.16 -44.02 13.34
CA LEU A 17 -4.15 -43.11 12.20
C LEU A 17 -4.25 -41.68 12.73
N ILE A 18 -3.11 -40.97 12.77
CA ILE A 18 -3.07 -39.54 12.98
C ILE A 18 -3.47 -38.90 11.64
N SER A 19 -4.73 -38.47 11.52
CA SER A 19 -5.17 -37.61 10.43
C SER A 19 -4.55 -36.23 10.62
N ALA A 20 -3.38 -36.00 10.03
CA ALA A 20 -2.87 -34.65 9.84
C ALA A 20 -3.88 -33.92 8.93
N GLY A 21 -4.56 -32.91 9.46
CA GLY A 21 -5.39 -32.02 8.66
C GLY A 21 -4.55 -31.45 7.52
N ALA A 22 -5.09 -31.44 6.31
CA ALA A 22 -4.42 -30.79 5.18
C ALA A 22 -4.11 -29.33 5.59
N PRO A 23 -2.88 -28.83 5.36
CA PRO A 23 -2.59 -27.43 5.60
C PRO A 23 -3.58 -26.58 4.81
N ALA A 24 -4.11 -25.53 5.43
CA ALA A 24 -4.88 -24.52 4.71
C ALA A 24 -4.02 -24.03 3.52
N PRO A 25 -4.62 -23.81 2.33
CA PRO A 25 -3.88 -23.25 1.21
C PRO A 25 -3.18 -21.96 1.65
N ALA A 26 -1.92 -21.83 1.28
CA ALA A 26 -1.16 -20.62 1.56
C ALA A 26 -1.72 -19.50 0.68
N VAL A 27 -1.99 -18.35 1.30
CA VAL A 27 -2.34 -17.12 0.59
C VAL A 27 -1.20 -16.78 -0.37
N THR A 28 -1.52 -16.52 -1.64
CA THR A 28 -0.53 -16.22 -2.68
C THR A 28 -0.96 -15.03 -3.53
N LEU A 29 0.02 -14.34 -4.12
CA LEU A 29 -0.21 -13.31 -5.13
C LEU A 29 0.15 -13.81 -6.51
N ASP A 30 -0.84 -13.84 -7.39
CA ASP A 30 -0.67 -14.15 -8.81
C ASP A 30 -0.36 -12.87 -9.59
N TYR A 31 0.77 -12.86 -10.28
CA TYR A 31 1.12 -11.76 -11.17
C TYR A 31 0.14 -11.68 -12.36
N ILE A 32 -0.44 -10.49 -12.58
CA ILE A 32 -1.38 -10.22 -13.68
C ILE A 32 -0.64 -9.58 -14.86
N GLY A 33 0.15 -8.55 -14.58
CA GLY A 33 0.88 -7.79 -15.58
C GLY A 33 1.56 -6.55 -15.05
N THR A 34 2.53 -6.06 -15.82
CA THR A 34 3.19 -4.77 -15.66
C THR A 34 2.88 -3.95 -16.91
N TYR A 35 2.42 -2.73 -16.73
CA TYR A 35 2.18 -1.77 -17.79
C TYR A 35 3.12 -0.58 -17.61
N VAL A 36 3.97 -0.31 -18.60
CA VAL A 36 4.82 0.88 -18.61
C VAL A 36 4.00 2.05 -19.14
N TRP A 37 3.84 3.08 -18.33
CA TRP A 37 3.04 4.25 -18.64
C TRP A 37 3.94 5.43 -19.01
N THR A 38 3.63 6.08 -20.11
CA THR A 38 4.36 7.25 -20.62
C THR A 38 3.36 8.31 -21.08
N ASP A 39 3.67 9.57 -20.84
CA ASP A 39 2.94 10.73 -21.36
C ASP A 39 3.95 11.84 -21.70
N ASP A 40 3.62 12.69 -22.67
CA ASP A 40 4.49 13.80 -23.11
C ASP A 40 4.32 15.08 -22.24
N ASP A 41 3.36 15.08 -21.31
CA ASP A 41 3.20 16.16 -20.33
C ASP A 41 4.43 16.28 -19.43
N SER A 42 5.05 17.46 -19.40
CA SER A 42 6.24 17.74 -18.55
C SER A 42 6.00 17.58 -17.04
N ARG A 43 4.74 17.42 -16.62
CA ARG A 43 4.32 17.18 -15.24
C ARG A 43 4.06 15.72 -14.91
N PHE A 44 4.07 14.85 -15.92
CA PHE A 44 3.91 13.41 -15.74
C PHE A 44 5.18 12.80 -15.13
N GLY A 45 5.00 11.79 -14.28
CA GLY A 45 6.06 11.16 -13.50
C GLY A 45 6.03 11.58 -12.03
N GLY A 46 6.98 11.09 -11.23
CA GLY A 46 7.03 11.42 -9.81
C GLY A 46 5.92 10.78 -8.97
N PHE A 47 5.28 9.70 -9.41
CA PHE A 47 4.04 9.21 -8.80
C PHE A 47 4.28 8.49 -7.48
N SER A 48 3.76 9.08 -6.40
CA SER A 48 3.90 8.61 -5.02
C SER A 48 2.62 7.94 -4.48
N GLY A 49 1.46 8.20 -5.08
CA GLY A 49 0.18 7.59 -4.68
C GLY A 49 -0.74 7.28 -5.85
N ILE A 50 -1.55 6.22 -5.71
CA ILE A 50 -2.53 5.78 -6.70
C ILE A 50 -3.79 5.26 -6.02
N GLU A 51 -4.93 5.53 -6.63
CA GLU A 51 -6.22 4.97 -6.26
C GLU A 51 -6.97 4.44 -7.48
N ILE A 52 -7.34 3.16 -7.43
CA ILE A 52 -8.10 2.49 -8.49
C ILE A 52 -9.56 2.40 -8.07
N THR A 53 -10.44 3.04 -8.83
CA THR A 53 -11.86 3.12 -8.51
C THR A 53 -12.72 2.49 -9.60
N ASP A 54 -14.04 2.48 -9.38
CA ASP A 54 -15.04 1.94 -10.31
C ASP A 54 -14.77 0.49 -10.74
N GLY A 55 -14.27 -0.34 -9.82
CA GLY A 55 -13.93 -1.74 -10.10
C GLY A 55 -12.85 -1.89 -11.17
N GLY A 56 -11.82 -1.04 -11.13
CA GLY A 56 -10.68 -1.13 -12.03
C GLY A 56 -10.79 -0.34 -13.32
N ARG A 57 -11.81 0.50 -13.47
CA ARG A 57 -12.07 1.27 -14.70
C ARG A 57 -11.61 2.71 -14.62
N SER A 58 -11.38 3.23 -13.43
CA SER A 58 -10.99 4.61 -13.19
C SER A 58 -9.76 4.66 -12.30
N PHE A 59 -8.99 5.73 -12.39
CA PHE A 59 -7.83 5.96 -11.53
C PHE A 59 -7.72 7.41 -11.11
N HIS A 60 -7.06 7.61 -9.98
CA HIS A 60 -6.42 8.86 -9.58
C HIS A 60 -4.96 8.57 -9.21
N VAL A 61 -4.05 9.46 -9.58
CA VAL A 61 -2.63 9.37 -9.18
C VAL A 61 -2.13 10.73 -8.76
N VAL A 62 -1.32 10.76 -7.70
CA VAL A 62 -0.65 11.96 -7.21
C VAL A 62 0.86 11.85 -7.44
N SER A 63 1.47 12.97 -7.83
CA SER A 63 2.93 13.10 -7.89
C SER A 63 3.46 13.84 -6.67
N ASP A 64 4.67 13.49 -6.24
CA ASP A 64 5.57 14.21 -5.30
C ASP A 64 5.70 15.73 -5.58
N ARG A 65 5.30 16.20 -6.77
CA ARG A 65 5.33 17.59 -7.21
C ARG A 65 3.95 18.24 -7.35
N THR A 66 3.04 17.90 -6.45
CA THR A 66 1.71 18.54 -6.30
C THR A 66 0.77 18.41 -7.49
N ASN A 67 0.97 17.43 -8.38
CA ASN A 67 0.06 17.20 -9.51
C ASN A 67 -0.83 15.99 -9.23
N LEU A 68 -2.13 16.18 -9.41
CA LEU A 68 -3.13 15.12 -9.38
C LEU A 68 -3.61 14.87 -10.81
N PHE A 69 -3.62 13.62 -11.24
CA PHE A 69 -4.18 13.19 -12.52
C PHE A 69 -5.30 12.19 -12.28
N TRP A 70 -6.29 12.17 -13.16
CA TRP A 70 -7.37 11.19 -13.12
C TRP A 70 -7.83 10.81 -14.52
N GLY A 71 -8.47 9.67 -14.62
CA GLY A 71 -9.02 9.20 -15.88
C GLY A 71 -9.48 7.77 -15.84
N SER A 72 -9.42 7.09 -16.99
CA SER A 72 -9.97 5.76 -17.19
C SER A 72 -8.94 4.75 -17.65
N ILE A 73 -9.15 3.49 -17.28
CA ILE A 73 -8.28 2.35 -17.61
C ILE A 73 -8.98 1.48 -18.66
N GLU A 74 -8.33 1.32 -19.81
CA GLU A 74 -8.72 0.31 -20.78
C GLU A 74 -8.02 -1.01 -20.46
N ARG A 75 -8.77 -2.10 -20.46
CA ARG A 75 -8.27 -3.44 -20.13
C ARG A 75 -8.55 -4.42 -21.25
N ASP A 76 -7.66 -5.41 -21.42
CA ASP A 76 -7.89 -6.51 -22.35
C ASP A 76 -8.88 -7.55 -21.78
N ASN A 77 -9.20 -8.58 -22.58
CA ASN A 77 -10.11 -9.66 -22.18
C ASN A 77 -9.57 -10.51 -21.00
N ALA A 78 -8.28 -10.44 -20.70
CA ALA A 78 -7.68 -11.07 -19.53
C ALA A 78 -7.64 -10.13 -18.31
N GLY A 79 -8.17 -8.91 -18.44
CA GLY A 79 -8.23 -7.90 -17.40
C GLY A 79 -6.92 -7.13 -17.20
N ARG A 80 -5.94 -7.26 -18.09
CA ARG A 80 -4.66 -6.53 -18.02
C ARG A 80 -4.81 -5.13 -18.56
N ILE A 81 -4.06 -4.17 -18.00
CA ILE A 81 -4.03 -2.79 -18.48
C ILE A 81 -3.51 -2.77 -19.93
N ARG A 82 -4.32 -2.21 -20.83
CA ARG A 82 -4.00 -1.93 -22.23
C ARG A 82 -3.60 -0.47 -22.41
N HIS A 83 -4.30 0.42 -21.72
CA HIS A 83 -4.07 1.85 -21.82
C HIS A 83 -4.60 2.59 -20.58
N MET A 84 -3.90 3.67 -20.21
CA MET A 84 -4.27 4.59 -19.14
C MET A 84 -4.62 5.92 -19.80
N ASN A 85 -5.91 6.28 -19.87
CA ASN A 85 -6.38 7.51 -20.49
C ASN A 85 -6.45 8.62 -19.43
N ILE A 86 -5.62 9.66 -19.55
CA ILE A 86 -5.73 10.85 -18.69
C ILE A 86 -6.91 11.71 -19.16
N ALA A 87 -7.93 11.83 -18.32
CA ALA A 87 -9.10 12.67 -18.58
C ALA A 87 -8.91 14.10 -18.06
N GLY A 88 -8.10 14.27 -17.01
CA GLY A 88 -7.82 15.58 -16.44
C GLY A 88 -6.63 15.58 -15.50
N ARG A 89 -6.20 16.80 -15.17
CA ARG A 89 -5.11 17.08 -14.24
C ARG A 89 -5.42 18.36 -13.45
N ALA A 90 -4.94 18.42 -12.22
CA ALA A 90 -5.00 19.59 -11.37
C ALA A 90 -3.66 19.78 -10.65
N ASN A 91 -3.29 21.03 -10.40
CA ASN A 91 -2.24 21.34 -9.43
C ASN A 91 -2.93 21.53 -8.08
N LEU A 92 -2.49 20.79 -7.07
CA LEU A 92 -3.03 20.88 -5.71
C LEU A 92 -2.93 22.31 -5.19
N LYS A 93 -3.99 22.77 -4.54
CA LYS A 93 -4.09 24.15 -4.05
C LYS A 93 -3.89 24.22 -2.55
N ALA A 94 -3.17 25.23 -2.08
CA ALA A 94 -3.14 25.58 -0.67
C ALA A 94 -4.54 25.98 -0.18
N SER A 95 -4.74 26.10 1.14
CA SER A 95 -6.01 26.54 1.73
C SER A 95 -6.45 27.94 1.31
N GLY A 96 -5.50 28.79 0.87
CA GLY A 96 -5.80 30.09 0.27
C GLY A 96 -6.30 30.02 -1.18
N GLY A 97 -6.28 28.85 -1.81
CA GLY A 97 -6.71 28.63 -3.20
C GLY A 97 -5.60 28.73 -4.24
N GLU A 98 -4.42 29.22 -3.86
CA GLU A 98 -3.27 29.29 -4.76
C GLU A 98 -2.68 27.91 -5.04
N PRO A 99 -2.18 27.63 -6.26
CA PRO A 99 -1.47 26.39 -6.55
C PRO A 99 -0.25 26.21 -5.65
N LEU A 100 -0.03 24.99 -5.17
CA LEU A 100 1.18 24.65 -4.44
C LEU A 100 2.38 24.63 -5.38
N SER A 101 3.52 25.03 -4.82
CA SER A 101 4.82 24.86 -5.46
C SER A 101 5.48 23.61 -4.90
N LYS A 102 6.25 22.90 -5.74
CA LYS A 102 7.09 21.77 -5.32
C LYS A 102 8.07 22.14 -4.19
N GLY A 103 8.51 21.15 -3.43
CA GLY A 103 9.43 21.27 -2.30
C GLY A 103 8.70 21.24 -0.96
N TYR A 104 9.27 21.83 0.09
CA TYR A 104 8.83 21.65 1.49
C TYR A 104 7.31 21.80 1.77
N LEU A 105 6.60 22.67 1.04
CA LEU A 105 5.14 22.85 1.23
C LEU A 105 4.29 21.95 0.33
N GLY A 106 4.90 21.27 -0.64
CA GLY A 106 4.28 20.57 -1.75
C GLY A 106 4.81 19.16 -2.02
N ASP A 107 5.72 18.60 -1.21
CA ASP A 107 6.00 17.15 -1.24
C ASP A 107 4.73 16.40 -0.87
N SER A 108 3.98 15.97 -1.88
CA SER A 108 2.76 15.19 -1.71
C SER A 108 3.05 13.72 -1.95
N GLU A 109 2.74 12.88 -0.95
CA GLU A 109 3.17 11.48 -0.94
C GLU A 109 1.96 10.54 -1.07
N GLY A 110 1.24 10.32 0.03
CA GLY A 110 0.11 9.42 0.09
C GLY A 110 -1.16 10.03 -0.49
N LEU A 111 -1.99 9.17 -1.09
CA LEU A 111 -3.30 9.47 -1.66
C LEU A 111 -4.31 8.49 -1.10
N ALA A 112 -5.45 9.00 -0.62
CA ALA A 112 -6.62 8.18 -0.31
C ALA A 112 -7.90 8.82 -0.86
N ILE A 113 -8.81 8.02 -1.41
CA ILE A 113 -10.10 8.50 -1.92
C ILE A 113 -11.25 7.85 -1.16
N GLY A 114 -12.07 8.67 -0.51
CA GLY A 114 -13.28 8.19 0.17
C GLY A 114 -14.38 7.79 -0.81
N GLU A 115 -15.34 6.97 -0.35
CA GLU A 115 -16.50 6.56 -1.16
C GLU A 115 -17.35 7.74 -1.68
N ASP A 116 -17.29 8.88 -0.98
CA ASP A 116 -17.96 10.12 -1.37
C ASP A 116 -17.16 10.97 -2.38
N GLY A 117 -16.02 10.46 -2.87
CA GLY A 117 -15.15 11.10 -3.85
C GLY A 117 -14.24 12.19 -3.27
N ARG A 118 -14.23 12.39 -1.95
CA ARG A 118 -13.27 13.28 -1.29
C ARG A 118 -11.86 12.72 -1.41
N ILE A 119 -10.91 13.62 -1.68
CA ILE A 119 -9.51 13.27 -1.93
C ILE A 119 -8.68 13.71 -0.73
N TRP A 120 -7.94 12.78 -0.14
CA TRP A 120 -7.03 13.03 0.96
C TRP A 120 -5.58 12.87 0.50
N ILE A 121 -4.72 13.81 0.90
CA ILE A 121 -3.32 13.82 0.49
C ILE A 121 -2.44 14.09 1.69
N SER A 122 -1.42 13.25 1.89
CA SER A 122 -0.37 13.47 2.89
C SER A 122 0.80 14.25 2.29
N PHE A 123 1.48 15.01 3.14
CA PHE A 123 2.66 15.79 2.74
C PHE A 123 3.82 15.55 3.69
N GLU A 124 5.01 15.36 3.11
CA GLU A 124 6.23 15.07 3.87
C GLU A 124 6.74 16.30 4.62
N GLY A 125 7.02 17.40 3.92
CA GLY A 125 7.74 18.53 4.52
C GLY A 125 7.04 19.13 5.75
N LEU A 126 5.71 19.26 5.73
CA LEU A 126 4.92 19.78 6.86
C LEU A 126 4.25 18.72 7.73
N ASN A 127 4.46 17.43 7.45
CA ASN A 127 3.86 16.32 8.21
C ASN A 127 2.35 16.53 8.41
N ARG A 128 1.63 16.74 7.30
CA ARG A 128 0.20 17.10 7.34
C ARG A 128 -0.59 16.22 6.39
N VAL A 129 -1.88 16.10 6.67
CA VAL A 129 -2.87 15.55 5.77
C VAL A 129 -3.90 16.64 5.48
N VAL A 130 -4.32 16.75 4.23
CA VAL A 130 -5.34 17.72 3.80
C VAL A 130 -6.43 17.02 3.00
N LEU A 131 -7.62 17.62 3.03
CA LEU A 131 -8.76 17.24 2.19
C LEU A 131 -8.88 18.19 1.00
N HIS A 132 -9.07 17.62 -0.18
CA HIS A 132 -9.60 18.28 -1.35
C HIS A 132 -11.02 17.73 -1.64
N PRO A 133 -12.08 18.54 -1.52
CA PRO A 133 -13.44 18.10 -1.86
C PRO A 133 -13.62 17.66 -3.32
N ASN A 134 -12.76 18.14 -4.21
CA ASN A 134 -12.61 17.73 -5.61
C ASN A 134 -11.21 18.18 -6.10
N PRO A 135 -10.73 17.72 -7.27
CA PRO A 135 -9.39 18.02 -7.76
C PRO A 135 -9.01 19.50 -7.83
N ASP A 136 -9.98 20.40 -8.06
CA ASP A 136 -9.75 21.84 -8.23
C ASP A 136 -10.02 22.66 -6.95
N ALA A 137 -10.47 22.02 -5.87
CA ALA A 137 -10.83 22.71 -4.64
C ALA A 137 -9.59 23.11 -3.81
N PRO A 138 -9.62 24.25 -3.09
CA PRO A 138 -8.62 24.57 -2.09
C PRO A 138 -8.51 23.49 -0.99
N ALA A 139 -7.29 23.25 -0.51
CA ALA A 139 -7.06 22.29 0.58
C ALA A 139 -7.75 22.71 1.88
N GLN A 140 -8.45 21.76 2.51
CA GLN A 140 -8.98 21.85 3.86
C GLN A 140 -8.05 21.07 4.81
N PRO A 141 -7.21 21.75 5.60
CA PRO A 141 -6.20 21.06 6.39
C PRO A 141 -6.86 20.34 7.57
N LEU A 142 -6.38 19.13 7.87
CA LEU A 142 -6.71 18.47 9.13
C LEU A 142 -6.00 19.14 10.31
N PRO A 143 -6.48 18.90 11.55
CA PRO A 143 -5.68 19.15 12.75
C PRO A 143 -4.28 18.54 12.58
N ARG A 144 -3.27 19.19 13.15
CA ARG A 144 -1.92 18.63 13.10
C ARG A 144 -1.87 17.31 13.86
N PRO A 145 -1.13 16.31 13.35
CA PRO A 145 -0.86 15.08 14.08
C PRO A 145 -0.11 15.37 15.38
N PRO A 146 -0.14 14.45 16.36
CA PRO A 146 0.69 14.57 17.55
C PRO A 146 2.17 14.69 17.18
N ALA A 147 2.91 15.50 17.95
CA ALA A 147 4.35 15.59 17.80
C ALA A 147 4.99 14.28 18.26
N LEU A 148 5.32 13.42 17.31
CA LEU A 148 6.08 12.19 17.55
C LEU A 148 7.56 12.41 17.21
N PRO A 149 8.50 11.87 18.01
CA PRO A 149 9.94 11.99 17.71
C PRO A 149 10.37 11.32 16.39
N GLU A 150 9.55 10.42 15.85
CA GLU A 150 9.63 9.80 14.54
C GLU A 150 9.32 10.77 13.40
N ILE A 151 8.41 11.72 13.62
CA ILE A 151 7.87 12.65 12.62
C ILE A 151 8.75 13.89 12.62
N ARG A 152 9.89 13.79 11.96
CA ARG A 152 10.82 14.91 11.77
C ARG A 152 10.44 15.70 10.51
N PRO A 153 10.85 16.96 10.38
CA PRO A 153 10.72 17.68 9.11
C PRO A 153 11.42 16.87 7.99
N ASN A 154 10.73 16.67 6.86
CA ASN A 154 11.21 15.86 5.72
C ASN A 154 11.55 14.40 6.07
N GLN A 155 10.76 13.81 6.96
CA GLN A 155 10.72 12.35 7.24
C GLN A 155 9.27 12.00 7.57
N GLY A 156 8.38 12.50 6.74
CA GLY A 156 6.98 12.68 7.02
C GLY A 156 6.14 11.49 6.62
N PHE A 157 4.90 11.78 6.24
CA PHE A 157 3.87 10.79 5.94
C PHE A 157 3.98 10.27 4.51
N GLU A 158 4.64 9.13 4.35
CA GLU A 158 4.83 8.48 3.04
C GLU A 158 3.56 7.80 2.54
N SER A 159 2.78 7.22 3.45
CA SER A 159 1.59 6.46 3.08
C SER A 159 0.33 7.00 3.73
N LEU A 160 -0.80 6.86 3.04
CA LEU A 160 -2.12 7.29 3.51
C LEU A 160 -3.17 6.31 3.00
N ALA A 161 -3.98 5.77 3.92
CA ALA A 161 -5.10 4.89 3.62
C ALA A 161 -6.38 5.42 4.28
N ILE A 162 -7.55 5.03 3.77
CA ILE A 162 -8.84 5.30 4.39
C ILE A 162 -9.60 3.99 4.60
N ASP A 163 -10.14 3.76 5.79
CA ASP A 163 -10.98 2.57 6.06
C ASP A 163 -12.44 2.80 5.62
N ALA A 164 -13.24 1.73 5.66
CA ALA A 164 -14.66 1.79 5.29
C ALA A 164 -15.51 2.70 6.21
N ASP A 165 -15.04 3.01 7.42
CA ASP A 165 -15.69 3.94 8.34
C ASP A 165 -15.25 5.40 8.09
N GLY A 166 -14.33 5.63 7.16
CA GLY A 166 -13.78 6.94 6.80
C GLY A 166 -12.65 7.43 7.71
N SER A 167 -12.09 6.54 8.54
CA SER A 167 -10.90 6.84 9.34
C SER A 167 -9.65 6.82 8.45
N LEU A 168 -8.79 7.82 8.59
CA LEU A 168 -7.53 7.88 7.85
C LEU A 168 -6.41 7.25 8.65
N PHE A 169 -5.52 6.52 7.98
CA PHE A 169 -4.33 5.92 8.57
C PHE A 169 -3.10 6.37 7.80
N THR A 170 -2.06 6.77 8.52
CA THR A 170 -0.79 7.19 7.91
C THR A 170 0.39 6.70 8.71
N ILE A 171 1.49 6.45 8.00
CA ILE A 171 2.73 5.91 8.54
C ILE A 171 3.89 6.79 8.06
N PRO A 172 4.83 7.17 8.95
CA PRO A 172 5.98 7.94 8.53
C PRO A 172 7.03 7.09 7.80
N GLU A 173 7.89 7.72 6.98
CA GLU A 173 9.00 7.04 6.26
C GLU A 173 9.93 6.32 7.24
N ARG A 174 10.15 6.92 8.41
CA ARG A 174 11.16 6.50 9.37
C ARG A 174 10.56 6.23 10.73
N SER A 175 11.17 5.26 11.40
CA SER A 175 11.00 5.00 12.82
C SER A 175 12.20 5.52 13.63
N LEU A 176 12.15 5.41 14.96
CA LEU A 176 13.23 5.87 15.85
C LEU A 176 14.57 5.14 15.66
N GLY A 177 14.63 4.14 14.80
CA GLY A 177 15.83 3.39 14.46
C GLY A 177 15.52 2.13 13.65
N PRO A 178 16.54 1.43 13.11
CA PRO A 178 16.36 0.26 12.25
C PRO A 178 15.50 -0.86 12.86
N ASP A 179 15.54 -1.05 14.18
CA ASP A 179 14.76 -2.09 14.89
C ASP A 179 13.56 -1.53 15.66
N ARG A 180 13.21 -0.26 15.43
CA ARG A 180 12.10 0.41 16.09
C ARG A 180 10.88 0.34 15.18
N PRO A 181 9.70 -0.02 15.71
CA PRO A 181 8.50 -0.14 14.90
C PRO A 181 8.05 1.22 14.38
N PHE A 182 7.31 1.22 13.28
CA PHE A 182 6.67 2.41 12.74
C PHE A 182 5.40 2.71 13.53
N PRO A 183 5.19 3.96 14.00
CA PRO A 183 3.91 4.36 14.54
C PRO A 183 2.89 4.41 13.41
N VAL A 184 1.69 3.89 13.65
CA VAL A 184 0.56 4.15 12.76
C VAL A 184 -0.32 5.19 13.42
N LEU A 185 -0.46 6.32 12.74
CA LEU A 185 -1.37 7.37 13.16
C LEU A 185 -2.73 7.16 12.53
N ARG A 186 -3.78 7.36 13.32
CA ARG A 186 -5.15 7.34 12.83
C ARG A 186 -5.85 8.66 13.10
N PHE A 187 -6.55 9.17 12.11
CA PHE A 187 -7.47 10.29 12.24
C PHE A 187 -8.91 9.79 12.16
N ARG A 188 -9.67 9.96 13.25
CA ARG A 188 -11.08 9.58 13.34
C ARG A 188 -11.82 10.59 14.21
N ASP A 189 -13.04 10.94 13.81
CA ASP A 189 -13.90 11.87 14.56
C ASP A 189 -13.24 13.21 14.93
N GLY A 190 -12.43 13.75 14.01
CA GLY A 190 -11.75 15.03 14.20
C GLY A 190 -10.50 14.97 15.09
N LYS A 191 -10.03 13.78 15.48
CA LYS A 191 -8.91 13.60 16.40
C LYS A 191 -7.88 12.61 15.85
N TRP A 192 -6.62 12.91 16.14
CA TRP A 192 -5.51 11.99 15.92
C TRP A 192 -5.27 11.12 17.16
N ASP A 193 -5.03 9.84 16.95
CA ASP A 193 -4.44 8.92 17.91
C ASP A 193 -3.36 8.05 17.24
N GLN A 194 -2.65 7.25 18.06
CA GLN A 194 -1.66 6.27 17.61
C GLN A 194 -2.09 4.89 18.13
N PRO A 195 -3.05 4.23 17.47
CA PRO A 195 -3.65 3.01 18.01
C PRO A 195 -2.71 1.80 17.97
N PHE A 196 -1.73 1.78 17.07
CA PHE A 196 -0.82 0.66 16.94
C PHE A 196 0.53 1.04 16.34
N THR A 197 1.40 0.04 16.27
CA THR A 197 2.72 0.13 15.65
C THR A 197 2.92 -1.08 14.76
N ILE A 198 3.55 -0.89 13.62
CA ILE A 198 3.93 -1.98 12.72
C ILE A 198 5.41 -2.28 12.93
N ARG A 199 5.74 -3.56 13.11
CA ARG A 199 7.13 -3.98 13.31
C ARG A 199 7.94 -3.61 12.06
N ARG A 200 9.05 -2.91 12.29
CA ARG A 200 10.02 -2.67 11.23
C ARG A 200 10.85 -3.93 11.01
N ASN A 201 10.95 -4.35 9.76
CA ASN A 201 11.70 -5.53 9.36
C ASN A 201 12.89 -5.10 8.52
N ASP A 202 14.09 -5.24 9.08
CA ASP A 202 15.34 -5.03 8.33
C ASP A 202 15.40 -3.64 7.65
N HIS A 203 15.55 -3.61 6.33
CA HIS A 203 15.76 -2.40 5.54
C HIS A 203 14.49 -1.85 4.88
N TRP A 204 13.33 -2.47 5.15
CA TRP A 204 12.05 -2.10 4.56
C TRP A 204 11.52 -0.77 5.13
N LEU A 205 11.12 0.14 4.24
CA LEU A 205 10.52 1.44 4.57
C LEU A 205 9.11 1.54 3.97
N PRO A 206 8.10 1.98 4.73
CA PRO A 206 6.76 2.25 4.22
C PRO A 206 6.79 3.28 3.09
N VAL A 207 6.04 3.01 2.02
CA VAL A 207 5.89 3.96 0.89
C VAL A 207 4.44 4.10 0.43
N GLY A 208 3.60 3.06 0.56
CA GLY A 208 2.19 3.13 0.19
C GLY A 208 1.33 2.23 1.07
N SER A 209 0.06 2.59 1.28
CA SER A 209 -0.87 1.75 2.04
C SER A 209 -2.31 1.95 1.58
N ASP A 210 -3.14 0.93 1.78
CA ASP A 210 -4.57 0.99 1.48
C ASP A 210 -5.34 -0.03 2.33
N PHE A 211 -6.64 0.14 2.49
CA PHE A 211 -7.53 -0.90 3.02
C PHE A 211 -8.16 -1.68 1.89
N GLY A 212 -7.96 -3.00 1.91
CA GLY A 212 -8.65 -3.86 0.98
C GLY A 212 -10.15 -3.95 1.26
N PRO A 213 -10.94 -4.42 0.28
CA PRO A 213 -12.39 -4.64 0.46
C PRO A 213 -12.70 -5.77 1.45
N ASP A 214 -11.70 -6.54 1.88
CA ASP A 214 -11.73 -7.51 2.98
C ASP A 214 -11.54 -6.88 4.37
N GLY A 215 -11.30 -5.57 4.45
CA GLY A 215 -11.05 -4.83 5.68
C GLY A 215 -9.63 -5.01 6.24
N TRP A 216 -8.73 -5.67 5.51
CA TRP A 216 -7.32 -5.77 5.89
C TRP A 216 -6.58 -4.49 5.49
N PHE A 217 -5.63 -4.08 6.32
CA PHE A 217 -4.71 -3.00 6.00
C PHE A 217 -3.53 -3.57 5.20
N TYR A 218 -3.29 -3.06 4.00
CA TYR A 218 -2.18 -3.46 3.14
C TYR A 218 -1.10 -2.39 3.17
N LEU A 219 0.16 -2.82 3.26
CA LEU A 219 1.33 -1.96 3.29
C LEU A 219 2.29 -2.36 2.19
N LEU A 220 2.64 -1.40 1.34
CA LEU A 220 3.78 -1.46 0.43
C LEU A 220 5.00 -0.86 1.13
N GLU A 221 6.06 -1.66 1.16
CA GLU A 221 7.36 -1.26 1.67
C GLU A 221 8.41 -1.35 0.57
N ARG A 222 9.38 -0.45 0.61
CA ARG A 222 10.50 -0.37 -0.31
C ARG A 222 11.81 -0.71 0.38
N GLY A 223 12.65 -1.46 -0.31
CA GLY A 223 14.05 -1.65 0.00
C GLY A 223 14.92 -1.02 -1.08
N PHE A 224 15.89 -0.18 -0.70
CA PHE A 224 16.87 0.39 -1.64
C PHE A 224 18.28 -0.10 -1.33
N GLN A 225 18.94 -0.67 -2.33
CA GLN A 225 20.22 -1.35 -2.20
C GLN A 225 21.31 -0.74 -3.11
N GLY A 226 21.19 0.55 -3.43
CA GLY A 226 22.16 1.28 -4.25
C GLY A 226 22.18 0.78 -5.69
N LEU A 227 23.31 0.21 -6.14
CA LEU A 227 23.45 -0.31 -7.51
C LEU A 227 22.56 -1.51 -7.81
N LEU A 228 22.08 -2.21 -6.79
CA LEU A 228 21.09 -3.28 -6.93
C LEU A 228 19.64 -2.73 -7.02
N GLY A 229 19.47 -1.41 -7.06
CA GLY A 229 18.19 -0.74 -7.22
C GLY A 229 17.18 -1.05 -6.12
N PHE A 230 15.91 -1.16 -6.51
CA PHE A 230 14.78 -1.30 -5.61
C PHE A 230 14.29 -2.74 -5.52
N SER A 231 13.80 -3.08 -4.34
CA SER A 231 12.93 -4.22 -4.07
C SER A 231 11.67 -3.73 -3.38
N SER A 232 10.61 -4.52 -3.45
CA SER A 232 9.30 -4.19 -2.91
C SER A 232 8.79 -5.35 -2.07
N ARG A 233 8.13 -5.01 -0.97
CA ARG A 233 7.43 -5.97 -0.13
C ARG A 233 6.00 -5.51 0.06
N VAL A 234 5.06 -6.43 -0.04
CA VAL A 234 3.67 -6.16 0.35
C VAL A 234 3.29 -7.10 1.48
N SER A 235 2.79 -6.51 2.55
CA SER A 235 2.23 -7.24 3.69
C SER A 235 0.79 -6.79 3.94
N ARG A 236 -0.05 -7.66 4.49
CA ARG A 236 -1.37 -7.30 5.00
C ARG A 236 -1.50 -7.55 6.49
N PHE A 237 -2.32 -6.75 7.15
CA PHE A 237 -2.51 -6.75 8.58
C PHE A 237 -3.98 -6.78 8.94
N ARG A 238 -4.36 -7.70 9.84
CA ARG A 238 -5.65 -7.64 10.51
C ARG A 238 -5.50 -6.77 11.74
N LEU A 239 -6.21 -5.65 11.76
CA LEU A 239 -6.16 -4.67 12.84
C LEU A 239 -7.34 -4.88 13.79
N ASP A 240 -7.09 -4.83 15.10
CA ASP A 240 -8.11 -4.84 16.13
C ASP A 240 -7.89 -3.71 17.16
N GLU A 241 -8.69 -3.69 18.24
CA GLU A 241 -8.59 -2.67 19.28
C GLU A 241 -7.26 -2.68 20.04
N ASN A 242 -6.51 -3.79 20.02
CA ASN A 242 -5.21 -3.97 20.67
C ASN A 242 -4.03 -3.79 19.69
N GLY A 243 -4.30 -3.69 18.39
CA GLY A 243 -3.33 -3.38 17.34
C GLY A 243 -3.28 -4.42 16.25
N VAL A 244 -2.07 -4.83 15.84
CA VAL A 244 -1.89 -5.85 14.79
C VAL A 244 -2.19 -7.23 15.38
N ALA A 245 -3.31 -7.81 14.98
CA ALA A 245 -3.71 -9.15 15.38
C ALA A 245 -3.04 -10.23 14.51
N GLU A 246 -2.92 -9.96 13.21
CA GLU A 246 -2.29 -10.85 12.23
C GLU A 246 -1.46 -10.05 11.23
N GLU A 247 -0.35 -10.63 10.78
CA GLU A 247 0.54 -10.11 9.74
C GLU A 247 0.81 -11.23 8.74
N GLU A 248 0.62 -10.95 7.45
CA GLU A 248 0.96 -11.86 6.36
C GLU A 248 1.81 -11.15 5.32
N ILE A 249 2.93 -11.77 4.94
CA ILE A 249 3.76 -11.30 3.82
C ILE A 249 3.20 -11.90 2.54
N LEU A 250 2.77 -11.05 1.62
CA LEU A 250 2.12 -11.46 0.38
C LEU A 250 3.08 -11.48 -0.80
N LEU A 251 4.02 -10.52 -0.84
CA LEU A 251 5.00 -10.35 -1.91
C LEU A 251 6.33 -9.90 -1.33
N GLU A 252 7.42 -10.48 -1.82
CA GLU A 252 8.75 -9.89 -1.79
C GLU A 252 9.36 -10.02 -3.18
N THR A 253 9.74 -8.90 -3.79
CA THR A 253 10.32 -8.88 -5.13
C THR A 253 11.84 -8.98 -5.04
N ARG A 254 12.46 -9.46 -6.12
CA ARG A 254 13.91 -9.42 -6.23
C ARG A 254 14.37 -7.99 -6.54
N PRO A 255 15.59 -7.61 -6.15
CA PRO A 255 16.16 -6.33 -6.55
C PRO A 255 16.13 -6.15 -8.08
N LEU A 256 15.82 -4.94 -8.57
CA LEU A 256 15.65 -4.58 -9.99
C LEU A 256 14.50 -5.30 -10.72
N GLN A 257 13.61 -6.00 -10.00
CA GLN A 257 12.46 -6.64 -10.65
C GLN A 257 11.45 -5.61 -11.19
N TYR A 258 11.24 -4.53 -10.44
CA TYR A 258 10.43 -3.38 -10.79
C TYR A 258 11.22 -2.10 -10.47
N ASP A 259 10.75 -0.97 -10.97
CA ASP A 259 11.25 0.33 -10.55
C ASP A 259 10.82 0.67 -9.12
N ASN A 260 11.01 1.93 -8.69
CA ASN A 260 10.68 2.44 -7.36
C ASN A 260 9.16 2.43 -7.10
N LEU A 261 8.55 1.28 -6.80
CA LEU A 261 7.13 1.19 -6.42
C LEU A 261 6.87 1.96 -5.12
N GLU A 262 6.01 2.97 -5.18
CA GLU A 262 5.71 3.88 -4.05
C GLU A 262 4.21 3.95 -3.72
N GLY A 263 3.32 3.96 -4.72
CA GLY A 263 1.88 3.94 -4.48
C GLY A 263 1.28 2.53 -4.48
N LEU A 264 0.22 2.32 -3.69
CA LEU A 264 -0.55 1.07 -3.61
C LEU A 264 -2.06 1.38 -3.57
N SER A 265 -2.85 0.65 -4.37
CA SER A 265 -4.31 0.58 -4.24
C SER A 265 -4.77 -0.87 -4.26
N VAL A 266 -5.74 -1.21 -3.41
CA VAL A 266 -6.25 -2.56 -3.17
C VAL A 266 -7.76 -2.59 -3.37
N TRP A 267 -8.20 -3.30 -4.41
CA TRP A 267 -9.58 -3.22 -4.89
C TRP A 267 -10.11 -4.58 -5.34
N HIS A 268 -11.43 -4.73 -5.47
CA HIS A 268 -12.03 -5.97 -5.97
C HIS A 268 -12.31 -5.89 -7.48
N ASP A 269 -11.76 -6.82 -8.26
CA ASP A 269 -11.90 -6.82 -9.73
C ASP A 269 -13.07 -7.64 -10.27
N GLY A 270 -13.93 -8.12 -9.37
CA GLY A 270 -15.05 -9.02 -9.65
C GLY A 270 -14.66 -10.50 -9.61
N GLN A 271 -13.37 -10.84 -9.61
CA GLN A 271 -12.83 -12.19 -9.47
C GLN A 271 -12.11 -12.38 -8.12
N GLY A 272 -11.52 -11.32 -7.58
CA GLY A 272 -10.88 -11.31 -6.27
C GLY A 272 -10.25 -9.97 -5.95
N ILE A 273 -9.47 -9.94 -4.87
CA ILE A 273 -8.71 -8.75 -4.47
C ILE A 273 -7.52 -8.59 -5.42
N ARG A 274 -7.38 -7.39 -5.98
CA ARG A 274 -6.28 -6.98 -6.84
C ARG A 274 -5.52 -5.85 -6.17
N LEU A 275 -4.20 -5.95 -6.23
CA LEU A 275 -3.28 -4.93 -5.79
C LEU A 275 -2.69 -4.29 -7.03
N THR A 276 -2.81 -2.96 -7.14
CA THR A 276 -2.19 -2.17 -8.18
C THR A 276 -1.17 -1.25 -7.52
N MET A 277 0.10 -1.41 -7.89
CA MET A 277 1.20 -0.55 -7.43
C MET A 277 1.67 0.34 -8.56
N VAL A 278 2.10 1.57 -8.25
CA VAL A 278 2.69 2.51 -9.22
C VAL A 278 4.12 2.82 -8.82
N SER A 279 5.03 2.90 -9.80
CA SER A 279 6.40 3.38 -9.55
C SER A 279 6.56 4.87 -9.80
N ASP A 280 7.37 5.45 -8.92
CA ASP A 280 7.99 6.75 -9.08
C ASP A 280 9.21 6.64 -9.99
N ASP A 281 9.25 7.44 -11.05
CA ASP A 281 10.38 7.50 -11.96
C ASP A 281 11.46 8.51 -11.51
N ASN A 282 11.29 9.16 -10.35
CA ASN A 282 12.10 10.27 -9.82
C ASN A 282 12.33 11.40 -10.86
N PHE A 283 11.55 11.46 -11.93
CA PHE A 283 11.83 12.26 -13.14
C PHE A 283 13.21 12.00 -13.75
N LEU A 284 13.77 10.82 -13.55
CA LEU A 284 15.04 10.37 -14.11
C LEU A 284 14.78 9.55 -15.37
N PHE A 285 15.45 9.90 -16.48
CA PHE A 285 15.25 9.24 -17.78
C PHE A 285 15.55 7.72 -17.79
N VAL A 286 16.24 7.21 -16.78
CA VAL A 286 16.58 5.79 -16.64
C VAL A 286 15.49 4.97 -15.95
N GLN A 287 14.60 5.64 -15.22
CA GLN A 287 13.50 5.03 -14.51
C GLN A 287 12.21 5.11 -15.33
N ARG A 288 11.22 4.30 -14.96
CA ARG A 288 9.95 4.15 -15.64
C ARG A 288 8.81 4.28 -14.65
N THR A 289 7.74 4.95 -15.06
CA THR A 289 6.44 4.78 -14.43
C THR A 289 5.84 3.44 -14.88
N GLU A 290 5.68 2.54 -13.94
CA GLU A 290 5.16 1.19 -14.10
C GLU A 290 3.92 1.03 -13.24
N LEU A 291 2.89 0.40 -13.78
CA LEU A 291 1.75 -0.12 -13.03
C LEU A 291 1.90 -1.62 -12.93
N VAL A 292 2.06 -2.13 -11.71
CA VAL A 292 2.27 -3.55 -11.44
C VAL A 292 1.04 -4.12 -10.73
N GLU A 293 0.39 -5.09 -11.36
CA GLU A 293 -0.83 -5.70 -10.83
C GLU A 293 -0.64 -7.16 -10.41
N TYR A 294 -1.08 -7.48 -9.20
CA TYR A 294 -1.18 -8.82 -8.66
C TYR A 294 -2.60 -9.11 -8.17
N ARG A 295 -3.03 -10.37 -8.22
CA ARG A 295 -4.30 -10.82 -7.64
C ARG A 295 -4.05 -11.75 -6.46
N LEU A 296 -4.73 -11.49 -5.36
CA LEU A 296 -4.76 -12.36 -4.20
C LEU A 296 -5.53 -13.65 -4.49
N ARG A 297 -4.93 -14.79 -4.14
CA ARG A 297 -5.57 -16.10 -4.12
C ARG A 297 -5.46 -16.70 -2.74
N GLU A 298 -6.60 -17.13 -2.23
CA GLU A 298 -6.75 -17.89 -0.99
C GLU A 298 -7.02 -19.37 -1.30
#